data_AF-A0A963VR88-F1
#
_entry.id   AF-A0A963VR88-F1
#
_cell.length_a   1.000
_cell.length_b   1.000
_cell.length_c   1.000
_cell.angle_alpha   90.00
_cell.angle_beta   90.00
_cell.angle_gamma   90.00
#
_symmetry.space_group_name_H-M   'P 1'
#
loop_
_entity.id
_entity.type
_entity.pdbx_description
1 polymer ?
#
loop_
_entity_poly.entity_id
_entity_poly.type
_entity_poly.pdbx_seq_one_letter_code
_entity_poly.pdbx_strand_id
1 'polypeptide(L)'
;MTRPMLTLCAALMALAPAISVHAQEAAPETTEAVPPPQMHFGNWGIDTAGLDPAIRPGDDFFAYVNRRWIAENPIPAEHGRYGAFTMLNEKSQADVRALVDELVAQRHAPGSLEQRIVDSYRAYLDQPSIDAAGLAPAWPYLSAIYQAKSLEELAVLFGKPGYPSPV
;
A
#
# COMPACT_ATOMS: atom_id res chain seq x y z
N MET A 1 38.37 59.90 -42.97
CA MET A 1 37.43 60.97 -42.57
C MET A 1 36.07 60.37 -42.24
N THR A 2 35.14 61.17 -41.69
CA THR A 2 33.67 60.91 -41.60
C THR A 2 33.16 59.59 -40.99
N ARG A 3 32.68 59.67 -39.74
CA ARG A 3 31.57 58.87 -39.14
C ARG A 3 30.34 59.84 -39.06
N PRO A 4 29.06 59.45 -38.84
CA PRO A 4 28.52 58.48 -37.87
C PRO A 4 27.78 57.30 -38.58
N MET A 5 26.53 56.80 -38.36
CA MET A 5 25.44 57.10 -37.41
C MET A 5 24.36 55.96 -37.36
N LEU A 6 23.99 55.48 -36.15
CA LEU A 6 22.69 54.86 -35.75
C LEU A 6 22.13 53.62 -36.55
N THR A 7 21.25 52.72 -36.06
CA THR A 7 20.60 52.48 -34.73
C THR A 7 20.30 50.98 -34.51
N LEU A 8 20.23 50.56 -33.24
CA LEU A 8 19.37 49.53 -32.60
C LEU A 8 18.49 48.55 -33.45
N CYS A 9 18.67 47.24 -33.21
CA CYS A 9 17.60 46.21 -33.13
C CYS A 9 18.17 45.01 -32.32
N ALA A 10 17.68 44.73 -31.11
CA ALA A 10 16.50 43.92 -30.78
C ALA A 10 16.72 42.39 -30.94
N ALA A 11 16.66 41.65 -29.83
CA ALA A 11 16.92 40.21 -29.77
C ALA A 11 15.62 39.39 -29.68
N LEU A 12 15.60 38.19 -30.25
CA LEU A 12 14.60 37.15 -30.00
C LEU A 12 15.27 35.80 -29.71
N MET A 13 14.84 35.14 -28.64
CA MET A 13 15.02 33.70 -28.43
C MET A 13 13.72 32.98 -28.80
N ALA A 14 13.81 31.88 -29.55
CA ALA A 14 12.76 30.87 -29.67
C ALA A 14 13.32 29.61 -30.37
N LEU A 15 12.84 28.39 -30.14
CA LEU A 15 12.22 27.81 -28.94
C LEU A 15 12.32 26.28 -29.15
N ALA A 16 12.90 25.53 -28.21
CA ALA A 16 12.92 24.07 -28.30
C ALA A 16 11.57 23.50 -27.81
N PRO A 17 10.88 22.63 -28.58
CA PRO A 17 9.64 22.03 -28.13
C PRO A 17 9.92 20.98 -27.06
N ALA A 18 9.63 21.30 -25.80
CA ALA A 18 9.55 20.31 -24.75
C ALA A 18 8.37 19.36 -25.04
N ILE A 19 8.63 18.06 -25.12
CA ILE A 19 7.57 17.06 -25.16
C ILE A 19 6.97 16.99 -23.76
N SER A 20 5.90 17.75 -23.52
CA SER A 20 5.07 17.58 -22.34
C SER A 20 4.49 16.17 -22.35
N VAL A 21 5.05 15.28 -21.54
CA VAL A 21 4.33 14.06 -21.13
C VAL A 21 3.07 14.54 -20.44
N HIS A 22 1.94 14.41 -21.14
CA HIS A 22 0.63 14.61 -20.53
C HIS A 22 0.44 13.43 -19.57
N ALA A 23 0.75 13.66 -18.29
CA ALA A 23 0.23 12.83 -17.24
C ALA A 23 -1.29 13.01 -17.30
N GLN A 24 -1.96 12.09 -18.00
CA GLN A 24 -3.40 12.00 -18.01
C GLN A 24 -3.80 11.62 -16.59
N GLU A 25 -4.07 12.63 -15.76
CA GLU A 25 -4.59 12.45 -14.43
C GLU A 25 -5.98 11.82 -14.58
N ALA A 26 -6.01 10.49 -14.51
CA ALA A 26 -7.23 9.73 -14.57
C ALA A 26 -8.09 10.19 -13.40
N ALA A 27 -9.21 10.84 -13.71
CA ALA A 27 -10.21 11.18 -12.72
C ALA A 27 -10.51 9.92 -11.90
N PRO A 28 -10.62 10.00 -10.56
CA PRO A 28 -10.83 8.83 -9.74
C PRO A 28 -12.13 8.17 -10.16
N GLU A 29 -12.02 7.05 -10.89
CA GLU A 29 -13.15 6.19 -11.21
C GLU A 29 -13.72 5.75 -9.86
N THR A 30 -14.83 6.38 -9.49
CA THR A 30 -15.53 6.12 -8.24
C THR A 30 -16.35 4.86 -8.47
N THR A 31 -15.63 3.75 -8.66
CA THR A 31 -16.15 2.40 -8.62
C THR A 31 -16.91 2.29 -7.30
N GLU A 32 -18.23 2.22 -7.37
CA GLU A 32 -19.05 2.01 -6.18
C GLU A 32 -18.57 0.73 -5.52
N ALA A 33 -17.98 0.87 -4.32
CA ALA A 33 -17.33 -0.24 -3.66
C ALA A 33 -18.37 -1.32 -3.37
N VAL A 34 -18.35 -2.39 -4.17
CA VAL A 34 -19.20 -3.56 -3.98
C VAL A 34 -18.96 -4.02 -2.54
N PRO A 35 -20.00 -4.05 -1.69
CA PRO A 35 -19.80 -4.31 -0.26
C PRO A 35 -19.10 -5.66 -0.10
N PRO A 36 -18.01 -5.74 0.68
CA PRO A 36 -17.20 -6.96 0.77
C PRO A 36 -18.10 -8.11 1.22
N PRO A 37 -18.10 -9.23 0.48
CA PRO A 37 -19.13 -10.24 0.65
C PRO A 37 -19.03 -10.90 2.02
N GLN A 38 -20.19 -11.29 2.53
CA GLN A 38 -20.29 -11.83 3.88
C GLN A 38 -19.91 -13.32 3.91
N MET A 39 -19.18 -13.68 4.96
CA MET A 39 -18.72 -15.05 5.17
C MET A 39 -19.80 -15.85 5.92
N HIS A 40 -20.56 -16.65 5.17
CA HIS A 40 -21.59 -17.52 5.73
C HIS A 40 -21.08 -18.96 5.92
N PHE A 41 -21.32 -19.51 7.12
CA PHE A 41 -20.92 -20.88 7.51
C PHE A 41 -22.13 -21.76 7.88
N GLY A 42 -23.36 -21.31 7.60
CA GLY A 42 -24.58 -21.95 8.08
C GLY A 42 -24.63 -22.09 9.62
N ASN A 43 -25.49 -22.99 10.11
CA ASN A 43 -25.66 -23.24 11.55
C ASN A 43 -24.69 -24.30 12.11
N TRP A 44 -23.89 -24.94 11.25
CA TRP A 44 -23.11 -26.15 11.58
C TRP A 44 -21.71 -26.18 10.92
N GLY A 45 -21.20 -25.02 10.49
CA GLY A 45 -19.82 -24.85 10.00
C GLY A 45 -19.64 -25.01 8.49
N ILE A 46 -20.69 -25.38 7.75
CA ILE A 46 -20.73 -25.40 6.29
C ILE A 46 -22.04 -24.75 5.84
N ASP A 47 -21.96 -23.81 4.90
CA ASP A 47 -23.14 -23.33 4.17
C ASP A 47 -23.42 -24.25 2.97
N THR A 48 -24.66 -24.71 2.84
CA THR A 48 -25.12 -25.56 1.74
C THR A 48 -25.98 -24.83 0.71
N ALA A 49 -26.33 -23.55 0.92
CA ALA A 49 -27.10 -22.75 -0.03
C ALA A 49 -26.29 -22.41 -1.30
N GLY A 50 -24.98 -22.23 -1.14
CA GLY A 50 -24.03 -21.92 -2.22
C GLY A 50 -23.64 -23.09 -3.14
N LEU A 51 -24.08 -24.32 -2.85
CA LEU A 51 -23.74 -25.49 -3.66
C LEU A 51 -24.37 -25.43 -5.07
N ASP A 52 -23.67 -25.96 -6.07
CA ASP A 52 -24.16 -26.10 -7.45
C ASP A 52 -24.60 -27.56 -7.74
N PRO A 53 -25.91 -27.89 -7.61
CA PRO A 53 -26.40 -29.25 -7.86
C PRO A 53 -26.36 -29.67 -9.33
N ALA A 54 -26.01 -28.78 -10.27
CA ALA A 54 -25.75 -29.16 -11.67
C ALA A 54 -24.38 -29.85 -11.84
N ILE A 55 -23.51 -29.78 -10.85
CA ILE A 55 -22.20 -30.42 -10.82
C ILE A 55 -22.27 -31.65 -9.91
N ARG A 56 -21.71 -32.78 -10.34
CA ARG A 56 -21.58 -33.95 -9.46
C ARG A 56 -20.33 -33.76 -8.59
N PRO A 57 -20.40 -33.94 -7.26
CA PRO A 57 -19.27 -33.68 -6.35
C PRO A 57 -18.06 -34.61 -6.57
N GLY A 58 -18.23 -35.72 -7.31
CA GLY A 58 -17.14 -36.61 -7.72
C GLY A 58 -16.49 -36.24 -9.06
N ASP A 59 -17.06 -35.31 -9.82
CA ASP A 59 -16.53 -34.86 -11.12
C ASP A 59 -15.71 -33.57 -10.94
N ASP A 60 -16.21 -32.60 -10.18
CA ASP A 60 -15.43 -31.47 -9.65
C ASP A 60 -16.02 -31.00 -8.30
N PHE A 61 -15.36 -31.36 -7.20
CA PHE A 61 -15.79 -30.94 -5.86
C PHE A 61 -15.56 -29.45 -5.59
N PHE A 62 -14.54 -28.83 -6.20
CA PHE A 62 -14.26 -27.41 -6.00
C PHE A 62 -15.35 -26.56 -6.66
N ALA A 63 -15.70 -26.86 -7.90
CA ALA A 63 -16.79 -26.16 -8.59
C ALA A 63 -18.16 -26.47 -7.96
N TYR A 64 -18.43 -27.71 -7.53
CA TYR A 64 -19.65 -28.07 -6.80
C TYR A 64 -19.88 -27.21 -5.55
N VAL A 65 -18.82 -26.90 -4.80
CA VAL A 65 -18.91 -26.07 -3.58
C VAL A 65 -18.84 -24.57 -3.85
N ASN A 66 -17.99 -24.13 -4.79
CA ASN A 66 -17.58 -22.72 -4.87
C ASN A 66 -18.09 -21.97 -6.12
N ARG A 67 -18.58 -22.64 -7.16
CA ARG A 67 -18.83 -21.99 -8.47
C ARG A 67 -19.82 -20.83 -8.39
N ARG A 68 -20.89 -20.97 -7.60
CA ARG A 68 -21.91 -19.93 -7.46
C ARG A 68 -21.35 -18.71 -6.72
N TRP A 69 -20.64 -18.94 -5.62
CA TRP A 69 -19.89 -17.91 -4.93
C TRP A 69 -18.90 -17.19 -5.87
N ILE A 70 -18.12 -17.91 -6.68
CA ILE A 70 -17.15 -17.30 -7.62
C ILE A 70 -17.85 -16.45 -8.71
N ALA A 71 -19.05 -16.85 -9.16
CA ALA A 71 -19.82 -16.10 -10.14
C ALA A 71 -20.52 -14.86 -9.53
N GLU A 72 -20.89 -14.92 -8.26
CA GLU A 72 -21.55 -13.83 -7.51
C GLU A 72 -20.53 -12.82 -6.93
N ASN A 73 -19.27 -13.23 -6.76
CA ASN A 73 -18.22 -12.47 -6.07
C ASN A 73 -16.98 -12.28 -6.97
N PRO A 74 -17.03 -11.35 -7.95
CA PRO A 74 -15.87 -11.00 -8.75
C PRO A 74 -14.75 -10.44 -7.86
N ILE A 75 -13.50 -10.64 -8.29
CA ILE A 75 -12.32 -10.13 -7.57
C ILE A 75 -12.31 -8.59 -7.64
N PRO A 76 -12.31 -7.85 -6.51
CA PRO A 76 -12.19 -6.39 -6.51
C PRO A 76 -10.85 -5.92 -7.08
N ALA A 77 -10.82 -4.73 -7.69
CA ALA A 77 -9.68 -4.24 -8.47
C ALA A 77 -8.39 -4.04 -7.65
N GLU A 78 -8.54 -3.80 -6.35
CA GLU A 78 -7.48 -3.68 -5.35
C GLU A 78 -6.84 -5.01 -4.93
N HIS A 79 -7.38 -6.16 -5.40
CA HIS A 79 -6.92 -7.49 -5.01
C HIS A 79 -6.46 -8.34 -6.20
N GLY A 80 -5.26 -8.92 -6.10
CA GLY A 80 -4.81 -9.96 -7.05
C GLY A 80 -5.51 -11.32 -6.86
N ARG A 81 -6.20 -11.51 -5.71
CA ARG A 81 -7.01 -12.71 -5.39
C ARG A 81 -7.98 -12.39 -4.25
N TYR A 82 -9.25 -12.71 -4.46
CA TYR A 82 -10.28 -12.62 -3.42
C TYR A 82 -10.77 -14.00 -2.94
N GLY A 83 -11.45 -14.04 -1.79
CA GLY A 83 -11.92 -15.27 -1.14
C GLY A 83 -11.74 -15.28 0.38
N ALA A 84 -12.12 -16.38 1.03
CA ALA A 84 -12.29 -16.46 2.49
C ALA A 84 -11.09 -15.95 3.32
N PHE A 85 -9.84 -16.26 2.93
CA PHE A 85 -8.67 -15.76 3.65
C PHE A 85 -8.47 -14.25 3.52
N THR A 86 -8.87 -13.64 2.40
CA THR A 86 -8.83 -12.18 2.20
C THR A 86 -9.91 -11.50 3.05
N MET A 87 -11.15 -12.00 2.98
CA MET A 87 -12.29 -11.55 3.81
C MET A 87 -12.01 -11.66 5.33
N LEU A 88 -11.37 -12.74 5.77
CA LEU A 88 -10.97 -12.94 7.17
C LEU A 88 -9.89 -11.94 7.61
N ASN A 89 -8.94 -11.64 6.73
CA ASN A 89 -7.89 -10.65 6.95
C ASN A 89 -8.48 -9.23 7.04
N GLU A 90 -9.39 -8.87 6.13
CA GLU A 90 -10.14 -7.61 6.17
C GLU A 90 -10.94 -7.45 7.46
N LYS A 91 -11.70 -8.48 7.86
CA LYS A 91 -12.44 -8.43 9.14
C LYS A 91 -11.48 -8.29 10.33
N SER A 92 -10.39 -9.05 10.37
CA SER A 92 -9.37 -8.96 11.43
C SER A 92 -8.77 -7.56 11.52
N GLN A 93 -8.46 -6.94 10.38
CA GLN A 93 -7.96 -5.56 10.32
C GLN A 93 -9.03 -4.55 10.78
N ALA A 94 -10.29 -4.72 10.40
CA ALA A 94 -11.39 -3.85 10.85
C ALA A 94 -11.65 -3.96 12.37
N ASP A 95 -11.63 -5.18 12.92
CA ASP A 95 -11.78 -5.43 14.36
C ASP A 95 -10.61 -4.81 15.15
N VAL A 96 -9.37 -5.01 14.70
CA VAL A 96 -8.17 -4.40 15.32
C VAL A 96 -8.17 -2.87 15.17
N ARG A 97 -8.60 -2.35 14.02
CA ARG A 97 -8.75 -0.91 13.76
C ARG A 97 -9.74 -0.27 14.75
N ALA A 98 -10.88 -0.91 15.01
CA ALA A 98 -11.84 -0.44 16.00
C ALA A 98 -11.23 -0.37 17.41
N LEU A 99 -10.54 -1.43 17.85
CA LEU A 99 -9.84 -1.45 19.14
C LEU A 99 -8.76 -0.36 19.26
N VAL A 100 -8.02 -0.09 18.18
CA VAL A 100 -7.02 1.00 18.18
C VAL A 100 -7.68 2.38 18.20
N ASP A 101 -8.77 2.60 17.46
CA ASP A 101 -9.50 3.88 17.50
C ASP A 101 -10.18 4.12 18.87
N GLU A 102 -10.66 3.08 19.55
CA GLU A 102 -11.10 3.14 20.96
C GLU A 102 -9.98 3.58 21.91
N LEU A 103 -8.74 3.09 21.72
CA LEU A 103 -7.57 3.54 22.48
C LEU A 103 -7.19 4.99 22.12
N VAL A 104 -7.23 5.37 20.84
CA VAL A 104 -6.87 6.71 20.35
C VAL A 104 -7.82 7.80 20.86
N ALA A 105 -9.08 7.46 21.14
CA ALA A 105 -10.07 8.35 21.75
C ALA A 105 -9.83 8.62 23.24
N GLN A 106 -8.93 7.88 23.90
CA GLN A 106 -8.69 7.93 25.34
C GLN A 106 -7.34 8.59 25.69
N ARG A 107 -7.14 8.91 26.98
CA ARG A 107 -5.86 9.35 27.53
C ARG A 107 -5.25 8.23 28.38
N HIS A 108 -4.04 7.83 28.04
CA HIS A 108 -3.33 6.75 28.72
C HIS A 108 -2.23 7.28 29.65
N ALA A 109 -1.73 6.44 30.54
CA ALA A 109 -0.63 6.81 31.42
C ALA A 109 0.68 6.93 30.62
N PRO A 110 1.52 7.97 30.85
CA PRO A 110 2.80 8.11 30.15
C PRO A 110 3.67 6.85 30.27
N GLY A 111 4.06 6.29 29.14
CA GLY A 111 4.86 5.05 29.06
C GLY A 111 4.08 3.74 29.16
N SER A 112 2.74 3.75 29.26
CA SER A 112 1.93 2.54 29.24
C SER A 112 1.93 1.83 27.87
N LEU A 113 1.43 0.59 27.81
CA LEU A 113 1.36 -0.16 26.55
C LEU A 113 0.37 0.50 25.57
N GLU A 114 -0.75 0.97 26.10
CA GLU A 114 -1.81 1.67 25.36
C GLU A 114 -1.28 2.98 24.77
N GLN A 115 -0.56 3.77 25.56
CA GLN A 115 0.10 4.99 25.09
C GLN A 115 1.09 4.68 23.96
N ARG A 116 1.91 3.63 24.10
CA ARG A 116 2.87 3.21 23.06
C ARG A 116 2.20 2.73 21.77
N ILE A 117 1.05 2.04 21.87
CA ILE A 117 0.25 1.63 20.70
C ILE A 117 -0.28 2.88 19.99
N VAL A 118 -0.91 3.79 20.74
CA VAL A 118 -1.51 5.03 20.22
C VAL A 118 -0.46 5.93 19.57
N ASP A 119 0.71 6.10 20.17
CA ASP A 119 1.79 6.93 19.62
C ASP A 119 2.42 6.31 18.37
N SER A 120 2.66 4.98 18.36
CA SER A 120 3.18 4.29 17.17
C SER A 120 2.21 4.38 15.99
N TYR A 121 0.91 4.25 16.26
CA TYR A 121 -0.16 4.38 15.27
C TYR A 121 -0.28 5.81 14.72
N ARG A 122 -0.25 6.83 15.59
CA ARG A 122 -0.25 8.24 15.17
C ARG A 122 0.99 8.58 14.33
N ALA A 123 2.17 8.10 14.73
CA ALA A 123 3.41 8.30 13.97
C ALA A 123 3.39 7.61 12.59
N TYR A 124 2.67 6.50 12.44
CA TYR A 124 2.48 5.84 11.14
C TYR A 124 1.51 6.59 10.21
N LEU A 125 0.52 7.31 10.76
CA LEU A 125 -0.48 8.05 10.00
C LEU A 125 -0.11 9.52 9.72
N ASP A 126 0.97 10.04 10.31
CA ASP A 126 1.44 11.41 10.12
C ASP A 126 2.28 11.57 8.83
N GLN A 127 1.61 11.42 7.68
CA GLN A 127 2.21 11.57 6.36
C GLN A 127 2.97 12.90 6.18
N PRO A 128 2.47 14.08 6.63
CA PRO A 128 3.21 15.34 6.53
C PRO A 128 4.56 15.32 7.27
N SER A 129 4.65 14.73 8.46
CA SER A 129 5.93 14.58 9.17
C SER A 129 6.86 13.56 8.50
N ILE A 130 6.32 12.49 7.92
CA ILE A 130 7.08 11.50 7.14
C ILE A 130 7.68 12.15 5.89
N ASP A 131 6.88 12.88 5.12
CA ASP A 131 7.31 13.58 3.90
C ASP A 131 8.37 14.65 4.21
N ALA A 132 8.19 15.41 5.30
CA ALA A 132 9.14 16.43 5.73
C ALA A 132 10.47 15.85 6.24
N ALA A 133 10.47 14.64 6.81
CA ALA A 133 11.68 13.93 7.23
C ALA A 133 12.42 13.28 6.04
N GLY A 134 11.67 12.79 5.04
CA GLY A 134 12.21 12.14 3.85
C GLY A 134 13.20 11.02 4.19
N LEU A 135 14.38 11.03 3.56
CA LEU A 135 15.43 10.03 3.80
C LEU A 135 16.33 10.32 5.02
N ALA A 136 16.11 11.40 5.78
CA ALA A 136 16.95 11.74 6.93
C ALA A 136 17.07 10.60 7.97
N PRO A 137 16.01 9.84 8.32
CA PRO A 137 16.12 8.69 9.22
C PRO A 137 16.88 7.49 8.62
N ALA A 138 16.89 7.35 7.29
CA ALA A 138 17.54 6.23 6.59
C ALA A 138 19.04 6.48 6.32
N TRP A 139 19.46 7.74 6.21
CA TRP A 139 20.83 8.10 5.86
C TRP A 139 21.94 7.48 6.73
N PRO A 140 21.79 7.27 8.06
CA PRO A 140 22.79 6.58 8.86
C PRO A 140 23.04 5.13 8.40
N TYR A 141 21.98 4.41 8.03
CA TYR A 141 22.06 3.03 7.54
C TYR A 141 22.66 2.97 6.13
N LEU A 142 22.18 3.82 5.22
CA LEU A 142 22.73 3.95 3.86
C LEU A 142 24.21 4.34 3.89
N SER A 143 24.60 5.25 4.77
CA SER A 143 25.99 5.69 4.93
C SER A 143 26.91 4.58 5.43
N ALA A 144 26.42 3.66 6.28
CA ALA A 144 27.20 2.50 6.70
C ALA A 144 27.38 1.51 5.54
N ILE A 145 26.34 1.26 4.74
CA ILE A 145 26.40 0.40 3.55
C ILE A 145 27.39 0.97 2.52
N TYR A 146 27.32 2.28 2.21
CA TYR A 146 28.25 2.93 1.28
C TYR A 146 29.70 3.03 1.79
N GLN A 147 29.94 2.79 3.09
CA GLN A 147 31.29 2.75 3.66
C GLN A 147 31.92 1.35 3.68
N ALA A 148 31.14 0.28 3.47
CA ALA A 148 31.66 -1.07 3.30
C ALA A 148 32.37 -1.21 1.94
N LYS A 149 33.66 -1.56 1.98
CA LYS A 149 34.56 -1.66 0.81
C LYS A 149 34.88 -3.10 0.43
N SER A 150 34.40 -4.07 1.19
CA SER A 150 34.59 -5.50 0.91
C SER A 150 33.34 -6.32 1.23
N LEU A 151 33.29 -7.56 0.74
CA LEU A 151 32.19 -8.49 1.01
C LEU A 151 32.15 -8.91 2.48
N GLU A 152 33.31 -8.97 3.14
CA GLU A 152 33.45 -9.25 4.57
C GLU A 152 32.88 -8.11 5.42
N GLU A 153 33.19 -6.86 5.08
CA GLU A 153 32.61 -5.68 5.76
C GLU A 153 31.09 -5.63 5.58
N LEU A 154 30.58 -5.97 4.38
CA LEU A 154 29.15 -6.04 4.10
C LEU A 154 28.46 -7.19 4.84
N ALA A 155 29.08 -8.37 4.94
CA ALA A 155 28.58 -9.48 5.75
C ALA A 155 28.53 -9.14 7.24
N VAL A 156 29.50 -8.37 7.75
CA VAL A 156 29.50 -7.81 9.11
C VAL A 156 28.40 -6.76 9.30
N LEU A 157 27.93 -6.08 8.25
CA LEU A 157 26.71 -5.26 8.32
C LEU A 157 25.45 -6.13 8.39
N PHE A 158 25.31 -7.16 7.55
CA PHE A 158 24.12 -8.04 7.54
C PHE A 158 23.88 -8.78 8.88
N GLY A 159 24.90 -8.93 9.71
CA GLY A 159 24.76 -9.43 11.09
C GLY A 159 24.13 -8.44 12.08
N LYS A 160 23.74 -7.22 11.67
CA LYS A 160 23.25 -6.15 12.55
C LYS A 160 21.75 -5.87 12.31
N PRO A 161 20.96 -5.62 13.37
CA PRO A 161 19.58 -5.15 13.22
C PRO A 161 19.46 -3.92 12.33
N GLY A 162 18.51 -3.93 11.38
CA GLY A 162 18.31 -2.86 10.39
C GLY A 162 19.06 -3.03 9.07
N TYR A 163 19.88 -4.08 8.91
CA TYR A 163 20.61 -4.37 7.67
C TYR A 163 20.23 -5.77 7.14
N PRO A 164 19.08 -5.92 6.45
CA PRO A 164 18.67 -7.21 5.92
C PRO A 164 19.67 -7.74 4.88
N SER A 165 20.00 -9.03 5.00
CA SER A 165 20.71 -9.81 3.99
C SER A 165 19.87 -9.91 2.70
N PRO A 166 20.47 -9.90 1.49
CA PRO A 166 19.79 -10.23 0.23
C PRO A 166 19.62 -11.75 0.02
N VAL A 167 19.71 -12.54 1.10
CA VAL A 167 19.69 -14.01 1.19
C VAL A 167 18.97 -14.41 2.46
#